data_AF-A0A956ZGY9-F1
#
_entry.id   AF-A0A956ZGY9-F1
#
_cell.length_a   1.000
_cell.length_b   1.000
_cell.length_c   1.000
_cell.angle_alpha   90.00
_cell.angle_beta   90.00
_cell.angle_gamma   90.00
#
_symmetry.space_group_name_H-M   'P 1'
#
loop_
_entity.id
_entity.type
_entity.pdbx_description
1 polymer ?
#
loop_
_entity_poly.entity_id
_entity_poly.type
_entity_poly.pdbx_seq_one_letter_code
_entity_poly.pdbx_strand_id
1 'polypeptide(L)'
;MINQRSKLLLKGLVVIILPTVFQLVFHIILAVTLYQSEQEVYKVIESKKVVSAATSVVTKLIDCELIAVFYNSNRLPFLQMKFMDEKRKAELASRELIELCKGDPERAKNAAVIKESCAKTLNRLSDMFTEEFEQEIDVKN
;
A
#
# COMPACT_ATOMS: atom_id res chain seq x y z
N MET A 1 -59.82 -36.67 -28.85
CA MET A 1 -59.08 -37.05 -27.60
C MET A 1 -57.59 -36.64 -27.59
N ILE A 2 -57.02 -36.01 -28.62
CA ILE A 2 -55.58 -35.65 -28.67
C ILE A 2 -55.22 -34.43 -27.79
N ASN A 3 -56.21 -33.66 -27.34
CA ASN A 3 -55.99 -32.37 -26.69
C ASN A 3 -55.65 -32.43 -25.17
N GLN A 4 -55.97 -33.52 -24.48
CA GLN A 4 -55.68 -33.65 -23.03
C GLN A 4 -54.25 -34.11 -22.75
N ARG A 5 -53.71 -35.05 -23.53
CA ARG A 5 -52.32 -35.53 -23.37
C ARG A 5 -51.29 -34.43 -23.65
N SER A 6 -51.52 -33.60 -24.67
CA SER A 6 -50.65 -32.47 -25.01
C SER A 6 -50.61 -31.42 -23.87
N LYS A 7 -51.76 -31.09 -23.26
CA LYS A 7 -51.82 -30.20 -22.09
C LYS A 7 -51.10 -30.76 -20.86
N LEU A 8 -51.11 -32.07 -20.67
CA LEU A 8 -50.48 -32.73 -19.52
C LEU A 8 -48.94 -32.79 -19.67
N LEU A 9 -48.45 -33.08 -20.89
CA LEU A 9 -47.03 -32.98 -21.24
C LEU A 9 -46.52 -31.54 -21.12
N LEU A 10 -47.29 -30.56 -21.60
CA LEU A 10 -46.93 -29.14 -21.48
C LEU A 10 -46.82 -28.70 -20.02
N LYS A 11 -47.75 -29.13 -19.15
CA LYS A 11 -47.69 -28.85 -17.71
C LYS A 11 -46.47 -29.50 -17.05
N GLY A 12 -46.15 -30.76 -17.38
CA GLY A 12 -44.96 -31.43 -16.88
C GLY A 12 -43.67 -30.74 -17.33
N LEU A 13 -43.62 -30.28 -18.59
CA LEU A 13 -42.50 -29.53 -19.13
C LEU A 13 -42.31 -28.18 -18.41
N VAL A 14 -43.40 -27.44 -18.16
CA VAL A 14 -43.36 -26.18 -17.40
C VAL A 14 -42.87 -26.39 -15.97
N VAL A 15 -43.29 -27.49 -15.32
CA VAL A 15 -42.84 -27.86 -13.97
C VAL A 15 -41.34 -28.12 -13.91
N ILE A 16 -40.71 -28.53 -15.02
CA ILE A 16 -39.27 -28.78 -15.09
C ILE A 16 -38.50 -27.52 -15.51
N ILE A 17 -38.95 -26.83 -16.57
CA ILE A 17 -38.27 -25.66 -17.13
C ILE A 17 -38.25 -24.50 -16.13
N LEU A 18 -39.34 -24.26 -15.42
CA LEU A 18 -39.45 -23.11 -14.53
C LEU A 18 -38.40 -23.16 -13.39
N PRO A 19 -38.22 -24.28 -12.64
CA PRO A 19 -37.11 -24.44 -11.70
C PRO A 19 -35.74 -24.29 -12.35
N THR A 20 -35.53 -24.84 -13.55
CA THR A 20 -34.22 -24.76 -14.23
C THR A 20 -33.87 -23.32 -14.61
N VAL A 21 -34.82 -22.53 -15.10
CA VAL A 21 -34.62 -21.11 -15.38
C VAL A 21 -34.35 -20.35 -14.09
N PHE A 22 -35.10 -20.61 -13.02
CA PHE A 22 -34.84 -20.01 -11.71
C PHE A 22 -33.45 -20.36 -11.18
N GLN A 23 -33.04 -21.62 -11.30
CA GLN A 23 -31.72 -22.08 -10.89
C GLN A 23 -30.62 -21.40 -11.70
N LEU A 24 -30.81 -21.23 -13.01
CA LEU A 24 -29.85 -20.58 -13.89
C LEU A 24 -29.71 -19.08 -13.56
N VAL A 25 -30.83 -18.38 -13.36
CA VAL A 25 -30.84 -16.98 -12.91
C VAL A 25 -30.15 -16.85 -11.55
N PHE A 26 -30.44 -17.75 -10.61
CA PHE A 26 -29.81 -17.76 -9.30
C PHE A 26 -28.29 -17.97 -9.38
N HIS A 27 -27.81 -18.87 -10.24
CA HIS A 27 -26.38 -19.08 -10.47
C HIS A 27 -25.71 -17.86 -11.09
N ILE A 28 -26.38 -17.18 -12.04
CA ILE A 28 -25.86 -15.94 -12.63
C ILE A 28 -25.72 -14.87 -11.56
N ILE A 29 -26.75 -14.68 -10.72
CA ILE A 29 -26.69 -13.69 -9.62
C ILE A 29 -25.55 -14.04 -8.67
N LEU A 30 -25.41 -15.30 -8.26
CA LEU A 30 -24.30 -15.73 -7.40
C LEU A 30 -22.94 -15.47 -8.04
N ALA A 31 -22.76 -15.78 -9.32
CA ALA A 31 -21.50 -15.57 -10.04
C ALA A 31 -21.14 -14.07 -10.09
N VAL A 32 -22.12 -13.21 -10.37
CA VAL A 32 -21.92 -11.76 -10.39
C VAL A 32 -21.56 -11.23 -9.00
N THR A 33 -22.28 -11.67 -7.96
CA THR A 33 -22.00 -11.27 -6.57
C THR A 33 -20.60 -11.71 -6.14
N LEU A 34 -20.21 -12.96 -6.43
CA LEU A 34 -18.88 -13.48 -6.13
C LEU A 34 -17.79 -12.66 -6.82
N TYR A 35 -17.98 -12.35 -8.09
CA TYR A 35 -17.04 -11.53 -8.85
C TYR A 35 -16.90 -10.11 -8.27
N GLN A 36 -18.01 -9.48 -7.87
CA GLN A 36 -17.98 -8.18 -7.21
C GLN A 36 -17.26 -8.24 -5.85
N SER A 37 -17.57 -9.24 -5.02
CA SER A 37 -16.89 -9.44 -3.74
C SER A 37 -15.39 -9.67 -3.92
N GLU A 38 -14.98 -10.46 -4.91
CA GLU A 38 -13.56 -10.68 -5.24
C GLU A 38 -12.86 -9.35 -5.58
N GLN A 39 -13.47 -8.51 -6.43
CA GLN A 39 -12.91 -7.19 -6.74
C GLN A 39 -12.79 -6.28 -5.51
N GLU A 40 -13.79 -6.29 -4.61
CA GLU A 40 -13.72 -5.52 -3.37
C GLU A 40 -12.59 -5.99 -2.46
N VAL A 41 -12.41 -7.30 -2.31
CA VAL A 41 -11.28 -7.86 -1.56
C VAL A 41 -9.95 -7.43 -2.17
N TYR A 42 -9.81 -7.48 -3.49
CA TYR A 42 -8.59 -7.00 -4.16
C TYR A 42 -8.30 -5.52 -3.86
N LYS A 43 -9.31 -4.65 -3.93
CA LYS A 43 -9.17 -3.22 -3.60
C LYS A 43 -8.72 -2.99 -2.15
N VAL A 44 -9.26 -3.78 -1.21
CA VAL A 44 -8.87 -3.71 0.20
C VAL A 44 -7.43 -4.17 0.39
N ILE A 45 -7.02 -5.27 -0.24
CA ILE A 45 -5.65 -5.79 -0.19
C ILE A 45 -4.68 -4.75 -0.75
N GLU A 46 -4.98 -4.17 -1.91
CA GLU A 46 -4.15 -3.14 -2.53
C GLU A 46 -4.04 -1.89 -1.64
N SER A 47 -5.14 -1.45 -1.07
CA SER A 47 -5.13 -0.30 -0.15
C SER A 47 -4.32 -0.59 1.11
N LYS A 48 -4.39 -1.81 1.66
CA LYS A 48 -3.54 -2.23 2.79
C LYS A 48 -2.05 -2.23 2.43
N LYS A 49 -1.68 -2.62 1.21
CA LYS A 49 -0.28 -2.57 0.76
C LYS A 49 0.24 -1.14 0.72
N VAL A 50 -0.54 -0.20 0.18
CA VAL A 50 -0.17 1.22 0.13
C VAL A 50 -0.02 1.79 1.55
N VAL A 51 -0.97 1.51 2.45
CA VAL A 51 -0.90 1.96 3.86
C VAL A 51 0.32 1.34 4.56
N SER A 52 0.59 0.06 4.35
CA SER A 52 1.77 -0.62 4.91
C SER A 52 3.07 0.02 4.44
N ALA A 53 3.18 0.36 3.15
CA ALA A 53 4.35 1.05 2.61
C ALA A 53 4.51 2.47 3.19
N ALA A 54 3.41 3.21 3.32
CA ALA A 54 3.43 4.54 3.95
C ALA A 54 3.87 4.48 5.42
N THR A 55 3.35 3.51 6.18
CA THR A 55 3.79 3.27 7.56
C THR A 55 5.27 2.93 7.63
N SER A 56 5.78 2.09 6.72
CA SER A 56 7.19 1.76 6.64
C SER A 56 8.07 3.00 6.46
N VAL A 57 7.68 3.93 5.58
CA VAL A 57 8.38 5.22 5.40
C VAL A 57 8.42 6.01 6.70
N VAL A 58 7.30 6.11 7.42
CA VAL A 58 7.22 6.84 8.68
C VAL A 58 8.09 6.19 9.76
N THR A 59 8.05 4.87 9.90
CA THR A 59 8.90 4.14 10.85
C THR A 59 10.39 4.41 10.57
N LYS A 60 10.79 4.41 9.30
CA LYS A 60 12.18 4.69 8.92
C LYS A 60 12.61 6.13 9.14
N LEU A 61 11.70 7.09 8.99
CA LEU A 61 11.96 8.48 9.39
C LEU A 61 12.17 8.60 10.90
N ILE A 62 11.32 7.96 11.71
CA ILE A 62 11.45 7.97 13.18
C ILE A 62 12.77 7.32 13.60
N ASP A 63 13.17 6.21 12.98
CA ASP A 63 14.47 5.57 13.24
C ASP A 63 15.63 6.56 12.98
N CYS A 64 15.57 7.31 11.87
CA CYS A 64 16.57 8.32 11.52
C CYS A 64 16.60 9.48 12.54
N GLU A 65 15.45 10.00 12.92
CA GLU A 65 15.32 11.07 13.93
C GLU A 65 15.87 10.61 15.29
N LEU A 66 15.54 9.40 15.71
CA LEU A 66 16.02 8.83 16.97
C LEU A 66 17.55 8.74 16.96
N ILE A 67 18.15 8.27 15.86
CA ILE A 67 19.60 8.21 15.71
C ILE A 67 20.22 9.61 15.79
N ALA A 68 19.63 10.61 15.12
CA ALA A 68 20.11 11.99 15.16
C ALA A 68 20.04 12.59 16.57
N VAL A 69 18.95 12.33 17.31
CA VAL A 69 18.81 12.76 18.71
C VAL A 69 19.87 12.10 19.59
N PHE A 70 20.09 10.78 19.44
CA PHE A 70 21.14 10.08 20.20
C PHE A 70 22.53 10.57 19.86
N TYR A 71 22.78 10.90 18.58
CA TYR A 71 24.04 11.47 18.13
C TYR A 71 24.26 12.85 18.76
N ASN A 72 23.24 13.71 18.76
CA ASN A 72 23.35 15.03 19.37
C ASN A 72 23.68 14.97 20.87
N SER A 73 23.21 13.94 21.58
CA SER A 73 23.49 13.76 23.02
C SER A 73 24.85 13.10 23.32
N ASN A 74 25.29 12.15 22.50
CA ASN A 74 26.45 11.29 22.83
C ASN A 74 27.66 11.46 21.89
N ARG A 75 27.48 12.12 20.74
CA ARG A 75 28.51 12.36 19.71
C ARG A 75 29.28 11.10 19.27
N LEU A 76 28.59 9.96 19.17
CA LEU A 76 29.22 8.69 18.85
C LEU A 76 29.35 8.50 17.31
N PRO A 77 30.56 8.33 16.74
CA PRO A 77 30.76 8.24 15.29
C PRO A 77 30.01 7.09 14.61
N PHE A 78 29.79 5.98 15.33
CA PHE A 78 29.05 4.84 14.77
C PHE A 78 27.57 5.18 14.47
N LEU A 79 27.01 6.20 15.14
CA LEU A 79 25.64 6.64 14.89
C LEU A 79 25.51 7.37 13.56
N GLN A 80 26.56 8.04 13.09
CA GLN A 80 26.60 8.63 11.75
C GLN A 80 26.53 7.55 10.67
N MET A 81 27.31 6.47 10.81
CA MET A 81 27.24 5.34 9.89
C MET A 81 25.87 4.67 9.92
N LYS A 82 25.28 4.51 11.11
CA LYS A 82 23.93 3.95 11.27
C LYS A 82 22.85 4.84 10.65
N PHE A 83 22.97 6.16 10.80
CA PHE A 83 22.08 7.13 10.18
C PHE A 83 22.12 7.02 8.65
N MET A 84 23.31 6.91 8.05
CA MET A 84 23.44 6.79 6.59
C MET A 84 22.79 5.51 6.04
N ASP A 85 22.86 4.38 6.76
CA ASP A 85 22.16 3.16 6.35
C ASP A 85 20.63 3.27 6.49
N GLU A 86 20.13 3.84 7.60
CA GLU A 86 18.69 4.06 7.77
C GLU A 86 18.13 5.11 6.80
N LYS A 87 18.89 6.17 6.49
CA LYS A 87 18.55 7.15 5.45
C LYS A 87 18.34 6.46 4.10
N ARG A 88 19.26 5.57 3.70
CA ARG A 88 19.12 4.79 2.46
C ARG A 88 17.88 3.90 2.48
N LYS A 89 17.55 3.27 3.61
CA LYS A 89 16.33 2.46 3.76
C LYS A 89 15.06 3.30 3.66
N ALA A 90 15.05 4.49 4.28
CA ALA A 90 13.94 5.43 4.18
C ALA A 90 13.72 5.91 2.73
N GLU A 91 14.80 6.21 2.01
CA GLU A 91 14.73 6.57 0.59
C GLU A 91 14.17 5.42 -0.27
N LEU A 92 14.62 4.18 -0.03
CA LEU A 92 14.10 3.00 -0.74
C LEU A 92 12.60 2.79 -0.46
N ALA A 93 12.18 2.86 0.80
CA ALA A 93 10.77 2.76 1.18
C ALA A 93 9.91 3.86 0.52
N SER A 94 10.44 5.08 0.41
CA SER A 94 9.74 6.19 -0.25
C SER A 94 9.57 5.96 -1.76
N ARG A 95 10.54 5.30 -2.41
CA ARG A 95 10.44 4.91 -3.84
C ARG A 95 9.41 3.81 -4.02
N GLU A 96 9.43 2.80 -3.15
CA GLU A 96 8.45 1.70 -3.17
C GLU A 96 7.01 2.22 -3.02
N LEU A 97 6.79 3.18 -2.11
CA LEU A 97 5.49 3.83 -1.96
C LEU A 97 5.00 4.49 -3.26
N ILE A 98 5.89 5.17 -3.99
CA ILE A 98 5.54 5.78 -5.29
C ILE A 98 5.21 4.72 -6.33
N GLU A 99 6.01 3.66 -6.42
CA GLU A 99 5.76 2.55 -7.34
C GLU A 99 4.38 1.92 -7.09
N LEU A 100 4.01 1.68 -5.84
CA LEU A 100 2.70 1.14 -5.45
C LEU A 100 1.54 2.09 -5.76
N CYS A 101 1.79 3.39 -5.87
CA CYS A 101 0.75 4.40 -6.12
C CYS A 101 0.62 4.80 -7.60
N LYS A 102 1.43 4.26 -8.52
CA LYS A 102 1.42 4.65 -9.94
C LYS A 102 0.08 4.46 -10.66
N GLY A 103 -0.74 3.51 -10.18
CA GLY A 103 -2.05 3.19 -10.78
C GLY A 103 -3.16 4.19 -10.46
N ASP A 104 -2.96 5.10 -9.50
CA ASP A 104 -3.97 6.04 -9.03
C ASP A 104 -3.37 7.46 -8.94
N PRO A 105 -3.85 8.42 -9.75
CA PRO A 105 -3.30 9.78 -9.79
C PRO A 105 -3.33 10.51 -8.44
N GLU A 106 -4.37 10.30 -7.63
CA GLU A 106 -4.47 10.95 -6.32
C GLU A 106 -3.50 10.33 -5.32
N ARG A 107 -3.39 9.00 -5.29
CA ARG A 107 -2.41 8.30 -4.45
C ARG A 107 -0.99 8.65 -4.86
N ALA A 108 -0.70 8.73 -6.17
CA ALA A 108 0.60 9.12 -6.68
C ALA A 108 1.00 10.54 -6.23
N LYS A 109 0.06 11.49 -6.26
CA LYS A 109 0.26 12.86 -5.76
C LYS A 109 0.59 12.85 -4.26
N ASN A 110 -0.17 12.12 -3.46
CA ASN A 110 0.06 12.03 -2.01
C ASN A 110 1.41 11.35 -1.70
N ALA A 111 1.76 10.28 -2.42
CA ALA A 111 3.05 9.60 -2.28
C ALA A 111 4.23 10.52 -2.65
N ALA A 112 4.07 11.38 -3.66
CA ALA A 112 5.07 12.37 -4.02
C ALA A 112 5.28 13.42 -2.91
N VAL A 113 4.20 13.91 -2.28
CA VAL A 113 4.26 14.81 -1.13
C VAL A 113 4.98 14.16 0.05
N ILE A 114 4.65 12.90 0.35
CA ILE A 114 5.32 12.13 1.42
C ILE A 114 6.82 11.99 1.12
N LYS A 115 7.19 11.64 -0.12
CA LYS A 115 8.60 11.53 -0.52
C LYS A 115 9.33 12.86 -0.40
N GLU A 116 8.73 13.96 -0.82
CA GLU A 116 9.34 15.29 -0.72
C GLU A 116 9.54 15.69 0.75
N SER A 117 8.54 15.46 1.60
CA SER A 117 8.64 15.71 3.04
C SER A 117 9.73 14.84 3.68
N CYS A 118 9.79 13.56 3.31
CA CYS A 118 10.81 12.63 3.77
C CYS A 118 12.22 13.11 3.38
N ALA A 119 12.42 13.48 2.11
CA ALA A 119 13.70 13.99 1.62
C ALA A 119 14.13 15.28 2.34
N LYS A 120 13.19 16.22 2.57
CA LYS A 120 13.47 17.45 3.33
C LYS A 120 13.91 17.13 4.75
N THR A 121 13.21 16.24 5.46
CA THR A 121 13.58 15.84 6.82
C THR A 121 14.94 15.14 6.84
N LEU A 122 15.18 14.16 5.97
CA LEU A 122 16.44 13.43 5.91
C LEU A 122 17.63 14.33 5.58
N ASN A 123 17.45 15.35 4.74
CA ASN A 123 18.49 16.33 4.44
C ASN A 123 18.80 17.18 5.67
N ARG A 124 17.78 17.72 6.35
CA ARG A 124 17.97 18.50 7.58
C ARG A 124 18.68 17.70 8.68
N LEU A 125 18.33 16.42 8.82
CA LEU A 125 19.01 15.53 9.77
C LEU A 125 20.46 15.27 9.33
N SER A 126 20.73 15.16 8.03
CA SER A 126 22.08 14.98 7.48
C SER A 126 23.00 16.17 7.77
N ASP A 127 22.46 17.38 7.73
CA ASP A 127 23.22 18.61 8.01
C ASP A 127 23.77 18.59 9.46
N MET A 128 23.01 18.03 10.42
CA MET A 128 23.46 17.86 11.81
C MET A 128 24.71 16.98 11.97
N PHE A 129 24.98 16.08 11.01
CA PHE A 129 26.18 15.24 11.00
C PHE A 129 27.33 15.85 10.20
N THR A 130 27.08 16.93 9.45
CA THR A 130 28.06 17.53 8.53
C THR A 130 28.67 18.80 9.14
N GLU A 131 27.87 19.64 9.80
CA GLU A 131 28.35 20.89 10.43
C GLU A 131 29.40 20.66 11.54
N GLU A 132 29.40 19.51 12.21
CA GLU A 132 30.39 19.21 13.26
C GLU A 132 31.70 18.60 12.75
N PHE A 133 31.68 17.98 11.56
CA PHE A 133 32.91 17.44 10.98
C PHE A 133 33.86 18.57 10.56
N GLU A 134 33.32 19.72 10.13
CA GLU A 134 34.09 20.91 9.84
C GLU A 134 34.67 21.56 11.12
N GLN A 135 33.92 21.55 12.23
CA GLN A 135 34.41 22.04 13.52
C GLN A 135 35.50 21.16 14.15
N GLU A 136 35.42 19.83 14.03
CA GLU A 136 36.48 18.94 14.52
C GLU A 136 37.80 19.03 13.74
N ILE A 137 37.75 19.42 12.46
CA ILE A 137 38.96 19.62 11.62
C ILE A 137 39.64 20.96 11.95
N ASP A 138 38.86 22.01 12.22
CA ASP A 138 39.40 23.36 12.48
C ASP A 138 40.06 23.48 13.87
N VAL A 139 39.70 22.62 14.83
CA VAL A 139 40.33 22.57 16.17
C VAL A 139 41.67 21.82 16.17
N LYS A 140 41.97 21.07 15.10
CA LYS A 140 43.20 20.24 14.98
C LYS A 140 44.30 20.85 14.09
N ASN A 141 44.08 22.03 13.51
CA ASN A 141 45.08 22.83 12.80
C ASN A 141 45.51 24.05 13.64
#